data_AF-A0A8T7ENG3-F1
#
_entry.id   AF-A0A8T7ENG3-F1
#
_cell.length_a   1.000
_cell.length_b   1.000
_cell.length_c   1.000
_cell.angle_alpha   90.00
_cell.angle_beta   90.00
_cell.angle_gamma   90.00
#
_symmetry.space_group_name_H-M   'P 1'
#
loop_
_entity.id
_entity.type
_entity.pdbx_description
1 polymer ?
#
loop_
_entity_poly.entity_id
_entity_poly.type
_entity_poly.pdbx_seq_one_letter_code
_entity_poly.pdbx_strand_id
1 'polypeptide(L)'
;MDILQLVDRLEDLIDEGRHVPFSKYTVVDEERALAILDQMRISIPEEIVKATTVISERNRILEKANEEAAQILQDTRTKGAEMLDNDTSVQAAQVRARSARPCAPRRRADHERRGLVCRRCTA
;
A
#
# COMPACT_ATOMS: atom_id res chain seq x y z
N MET A 1 24.01 -27.89 -0.36
CA MET A 1 25.07 -27.31 0.50
C MET A 1 24.90 -25.82 0.39
N ASP A 2 24.90 -25.16 1.53
CA ASP A 2 24.80 -23.70 1.61
C ASP A 2 26.11 -23.09 1.07
N ILE A 3 26.05 -21.94 0.41
CA ILE A 3 27.23 -21.26 -0.12
C ILE A 3 28.28 -21.02 0.96
N LEU A 4 27.86 -20.73 2.19
CA LEU A 4 28.75 -20.50 3.33
C LEU A 4 29.61 -21.73 3.64
N GLN A 5 29.02 -22.92 3.59
CA GLN A 5 29.75 -24.17 3.83
C GLN A 5 30.78 -24.47 2.74
N LEU A 6 30.52 -24.03 1.50
CA LEU A 6 31.48 -24.17 0.41
C LEU A 6 32.66 -23.20 0.61
N VAL A 7 32.40 -22.01 1.16
CA VAL A 7 33.42 -21.01 1.48
C VAL A 7 34.30 -21.52 2.61
N ASP A 8 33.70 -21.98 3.70
CA ASP A 8 34.43 -22.56 4.84
C ASP A 8 35.34 -23.71 4.38
N ARG A 9 34.82 -24.59 3.52
CA ARG A 9 35.61 -25.71 2.98
C ARG A 9 36.75 -25.28 2.05
N LEU A 10 36.60 -24.16 1.36
CA LEU A 10 37.67 -23.58 0.55
C LEU A 10 38.73 -22.93 1.44
N GLU A 11 38.32 -22.25 2.51
CA GLU A 11 39.23 -21.72 3.54
C GLU A 11 40.03 -22.84 4.20
N ASP A 12 39.38 -23.92 4.63
CA ASP A 12 40.03 -25.10 5.19
C ASP A 12 41.06 -25.70 4.22
N LEU A 13 40.72 -25.81 2.93
CA LEU A 13 41.62 -26.32 1.88
C LEU A 13 42.86 -25.42 1.70
N ILE A 14 42.70 -24.11 1.88
CA ILE A 14 43.80 -23.14 1.82
C ILE A 14 44.66 -23.23 3.09
N ASP A 15 44.07 -23.40 4.27
CA ASP A 15 44.78 -23.52 5.55
C ASP A 15 45.53 -24.85 5.70
N GLU A 16 44.98 -25.95 5.17
CA GLU A 16 45.64 -27.26 5.11
C GLU A 16 46.77 -27.31 4.07
N GLY A 17 46.80 -26.36 3.15
CA GLY A 17 47.80 -26.26 2.09
C GLY A 17 49.21 -26.09 2.65
N ARG A 18 50.21 -26.64 1.95
CA ARG A 18 51.61 -26.52 2.39
C ARG A 18 52.08 -25.08 2.18
N HIS A 19 52.26 -24.35 3.28
CA HIS A 19 52.80 -23.00 3.22
C HIS A 19 54.28 -23.00 2.82
N VAL A 20 54.65 -22.12 1.88
CA VAL A 20 56.04 -22.03 1.39
C VAL A 20 56.84 -21.14 2.36
N PRO A 21 57.92 -21.64 2.99
CA PRO A 21 58.72 -20.84 3.91
C PRO A 21 59.33 -19.62 3.20
N PHE A 22 59.37 -18.48 3.90
CA PHE A 22 59.80 -17.17 3.37
C PHE A 22 58.92 -16.58 2.26
N SER A 23 57.69 -17.09 2.10
CA SER A 23 56.75 -16.63 1.09
C SER A 23 55.34 -16.53 1.65
N LYS A 24 54.45 -15.77 0.98
CA LYS A 24 53.01 -15.73 1.27
C LYS A 24 52.22 -16.77 0.45
N TYR A 25 52.89 -17.55 -0.38
CA TYR A 25 52.24 -18.53 -1.25
C TYR A 25 51.99 -19.83 -0.49
N THR A 26 50.78 -20.36 -0.64
CA THR A 26 50.38 -21.67 -0.14
C THR A 26 50.16 -22.61 -1.33
N VAL A 27 50.70 -23.82 -1.25
CA VAL A 27 50.49 -24.86 -2.27
C VAL A 27 49.18 -25.58 -1.95
N VAL A 28 48.26 -25.53 -2.91
CA VAL A 28 46.91 -26.10 -2.80
C VAL A 28 46.64 -26.99 -4.01
N ASP A 29 45.84 -28.03 -3.82
CA ASP A 29 45.37 -28.90 -4.90
C ASP A 29 44.38 -28.12 -5.80
N GLU A 30 44.81 -27.84 -7.03
CA GLU A 30 44.07 -27.06 -8.01
C GLU A 30 42.73 -27.72 -8.38
N GLU A 31 42.69 -29.04 -8.58
CA GLU A 31 41.47 -29.75 -8.99
C GLU A 31 40.39 -29.67 -7.90
N ARG A 32 40.80 -29.80 -6.63
CA ARG A 32 39.87 -29.69 -5.50
C ARG A 32 39.35 -28.28 -5.31
N ALA A 33 40.22 -27.28 -5.43
CA ALA A 33 39.82 -25.87 -5.32
C ALA A 33 38.83 -25.49 -6.43
N LEU A 34 39.11 -25.88 -7.67
CA LEU A 34 38.23 -25.64 -8.82
C LEU A 34 36.87 -26.32 -8.68
N ALA A 35 36.83 -27.56 -8.18
CA ALA A 35 35.57 -28.26 -7.95
C ALA A 35 34.66 -27.54 -6.94
N ILE A 36 35.24 -26.97 -5.88
CA ILE A 36 34.50 -26.18 -4.88
C ILE A 36 33.99 -24.87 -5.51
N LEU A 37 34.82 -24.18 -6.29
CA LEU A 37 34.43 -22.96 -7.00
C LEU A 37 33.31 -23.19 -8.01
N ASP A 38 33.35 -24.29 -8.76
CA ASP A 38 32.28 -24.67 -9.69
C ASP A 38 30.97 -24.95 -8.94
N GLN A 39 31.04 -25.60 -7.77
CA GLN A 39 29.87 -25.85 -6.94
C GLN A 39 29.27 -24.55 -6.37
N MET A 40 30.10 -23.57 -6.00
CA MET A 40 29.63 -22.23 -5.62
C MET A 40 28.92 -21.55 -6.79
N ARG A 41 29.48 -21.65 -8.01
CA ARG A 41 28.89 -21.00 -9.20
C ARG A 41 27.51 -21.54 -9.55
N ILE A 42 27.21 -22.79 -9.20
CA ILE A 42 25.89 -23.41 -9.40
C ILE A 42 24.91 -23.02 -8.29
N SER A 43 25.36 -22.92 -7.04
CA SER A 43 24.50 -22.65 -5.88
C SER A 43 24.10 -21.18 -5.72
N ILE A 44 25.02 -20.25 -6.01
CA ILE A 44 24.78 -18.80 -5.97
C ILE A 44 23.51 -18.37 -6.76
N PRO A 45 23.35 -18.73 -8.05
CA PRO A 45 22.20 -18.26 -8.81
C PRO A 45 20.87 -18.82 -8.28
N GLU A 46 20.84 -20.05 -7.77
CA GLU A 46 19.62 -20.64 -7.23
C GLU A 46 19.12 -19.93 -5.97
N GLU A 47 20.02 -19.58 -5.06
CA GLU A 47 19.66 -18.88 -3.82
C GLU A 47 19.15 -17.46 -4.10
N ILE A 48 19.78 -16.76 -5.04
CA ILE A 48 19.35 -15.42 -5.45
C ILE A 48 17.98 -15.46 -6.12
N VAL A 49 17.72 -16.44 -6.98
CA VAL A 49 16.41 -16.61 -7.64
C VAL A 49 15.32 -16.95 -6.63
N LYS A 50 15.60 -17.84 -5.67
CA LYS A 50 14.67 -18.16 -4.57
C LYS A 50 14.35 -16.92 -3.74
N ALA A 51 15.37 -16.16 -3.33
CA ALA A 51 15.17 -14.93 -2.55
C ALA A 51 14.34 -13.90 -3.32
N THR A 52 14.61 -13.71 -4.61
CA THR A 52 13.86 -12.79 -5.47
C THR A 52 12.40 -13.22 -5.62
N THR A 53 12.15 -14.53 -5.73
CA THR A 53 10.80 -15.10 -5.80
C THR A 53 10.02 -14.81 -4.52
N VAL A 54 10.61 -15.07 -3.35
CA VAL A 54 10.00 -14.80 -2.05
C VAL A 54 9.68 -13.30 -1.88
N ILE A 55 10.59 -12.42 -2.31
CA ILE A 55 10.37 -10.96 -2.25
C ILE A 55 9.21 -10.56 -3.17
N SER A 56 9.16 -11.12 -4.39
CA SER A 56 8.08 -10.87 -5.35
C SER A 56 6.72 -11.34 -4.81
N GLU A 57 6.66 -12.55 -4.25
CA GLU A 57 5.44 -13.08 -3.64
C GLU A 57 4.98 -12.25 -2.44
N ARG A 58 5.91 -11.83 -1.57
CA ARG A 58 5.62 -10.93 -0.46
C ARG A 58 4.99 -9.63 -0.95
N ASN A 59 5.57 -9.01 -1.99
CA ASN A 59 5.03 -7.78 -2.55
C ASN A 59 3.62 -7.99 -3.12
N ARG A 60 3.39 -9.10 -3.84
CA ARG A 60 2.06 -9.45 -4.37
C ARG A 60 1.02 -9.63 -3.25
N ILE A 61 1.40 -10.27 -2.15
CA ILE A 61 0.53 -10.46 -0.99
C ILE A 61 0.19 -9.12 -0.35
N LEU A 62 1.17 -8.23 -0.18
CA LEU A 62 0.96 -6.90 0.38
C LEU A 62 0.03 -6.04 -0.49
N GLU A 63 0.23 -6.08 -1.81
CA GLU A 63 -0.63 -5.37 -2.76
C GLU A 63 -2.07 -5.88 -2.68
N LYS A 64 -2.28 -7.20 -2.73
CA LYS A 64 -3.61 -7.81 -2.59
C LYS A 64 -4.28 -7.45 -1.26
N ALA A 65 -3.53 -7.48 -0.15
CA ALA A 65 -4.06 -7.12 1.16
C ALA A 65 -4.47 -5.64 1.23
N ASN A 66 -3.71 -4.75 0.59
CA ASN A 66 -4.06 -3.33 0.52
C ASN A 66 -5.31 -3.09 -0.35
N GLU A 67 -5.43 -3.78 -1.50
CA GLU A 67 -6.62 -3.71 -2.34
C GLU A 67 -7.86 -4.23 -1.60
N GLU A 68 -7.77 -5.38 -0.93
CA GLU A 68 -8.86 -5.93 -0.12
C GLU A 68 -9.25 -4.99 1.02
N ALA A 69 -8.28 -4.42 1.72
CA ALA A 69 -8.55 -3.44 2.78
C ALA A 69 -9.24 -2.18 2.23
N ALA A 70 -8.80 -1.66 1.08
CA ALA A 70 -9.44 -0.52 0.43
C ALA A 70 -10.89 -0.83 0.02
N GLN A 71 -11.13 -2.03 -0.51
CA GLN A 71 -12.46 -2.48 -0.89
C GLN A 71 -13.38 -2.64 0.30
N ILE A 72 -12.90 -3.25 1.39
CA ILE A 72 -13.65 -3.39 2.64
C ILE A 72 -14.02 -2.02 3.22
N LEU A 73 -13.09 -1.06 3.20
CA LEU A 73 -13.36 0.31 3.67
C LEU A 73 -14.43 1.00 2.81
N GLN A 74 -14.39 0.81 1.49
CA GLN A 74 -15.37 1.38 0.58
C GLN A 74 -16.76 0.76 0.78
N ASP A 75 -16.83 -0.56 0.92
CA ASP A 75 -18.07 -1.28 1.17
C ASP A 75 -18.68 -0.87 2.52
N THR A 76 -17.83 -0.73 3.55
CA THR A 76 -18.26 -0.29 4.89
C THR A 76 -18.77 1.14 4.87
N ARG A 77 -18.13 2.06 4.14
CA ARG A 77 -18.61 3.43 3.98
C ARG A 77 -19.96 3.48 3.26
N THR A 78 -20.11 2.69 2.19
CA THR A 78 -21.36 2.62 1.42
C THR A 78 -22.49 2.07 2.29
N LYS A 79 -22.26 0.93 2.95
CA LYS A 79 -23.23 0.33 3.87
C LYS A 79 -23.56 1.25 5.06
N GLY A 80 -22.56 1.95 5.60
CA GLY A 80 -22.75 2.93 6.67
C GLY A 80 -23.62 4.10 6.23
N ALA A 81 -23.40 4.63 5.02
CA ALA A 81 -24.23 5.68 4.45
C ALA A 81 -25.68 5.20 4.22
N GLU A 82 -25.86 4.01 3.64
CA GLU A 82 -27.18 3.39 3.46
C GLU A 82 -27.88 3.15 4.80
N MET A 83 -27.16 2.67 5.82
CA MET A 83 -27.72 2.48 7.16
C MET A 83 -28.17 3.81 7.77
N LEU A 84 -27.38 4.88 7.66
CA LEU A 84 -27.73 6.19 8.18
C LEU A 84 -28.94 6.79 7.45
N ASP A 85 -29.04 6.65 6.13
CA ASP A 85 -30.18 7.14 5.35
C ASP A 85 -31.48 6.39 5.69
N ASN A 86 -31.38 5.08 5.95
CA ASN A 86 -32.51 4.26 6.37
C ASN A 86 -32.85 4.39 7.86
N ASP A 87 -31.97 5.01 8.66
CA ASP A 87 -32.19 5.15 10.09
C ASP A 87 -33.38 6.09 10.34
N THR A 88 -34.35 5.60 11.12
CA THR A 88 -35.59 6.32 11.46
C THR A 88 -35.30 7.68 12.11
N SER A 89 -34.14 7.83 12.74
CA SER A 89 -33.63 9.08 13.31
C SER A 89 -33.38 10.14 12.25
N VAL A 90 -32.75 9.78 11.12
CA VAL A 90 -32.48 10.70 10.00
C VAL A 90 -33.77 11.04 9.26
N GLN A 91 -34.66 10.07 9.06
CA GLN A 91 -35.97 10.32 8.47
C GLN A 91 -36.82 11.24 9.34
N ALA A 92 -36.87 11.00 10.66
CA ALA A 92 -37.59 11.85 11.61
C ALA A 92 -36.99 13.27 11.67
N ALA A 93 -35.66 13.40 11.64
CA ALA A 93 -34.97 14.68 11.58
C ALA A 93 -35.27 15.41 10.26
N GLN A 94 -35.31 14.72 9.11
CA GLN A 94 -35.67 15.31 7.83
C GLN A 94 -37.13 15.78 7.78
N VAL A 95 -38.07 15.00 8.32
CA VAL A 95 -39.48 15.41 8.41
C VAL A 95 -39.61 16.65 9.29
N ARG A 96 -38.94 16.68 10.45
CA ARG A 96 -38.90 17.84 11.34
C ARG A 96 -38.21 19.05 10.70
N ALA A 97 -37.13 18.86 9.94
CA ALA A 97 -36.44 19.93 9.24
C ALA A 97 -37.28 20.49 8.08
N ARG A 98 -38.02 19.63 7.36
CA ARG A 98 -38.96 20.06 6.31
C ARG A 98 -40.14 20.85 6.88
N SER A 99 -40.67 20.45 8.04
CA SER A 99 -41.75 21.18 8.70
C SER A 99 -41.28 22.44 9.42
N ALA A 100 -40.03 22.46 9.91
CA ALA A 100 -39.40 23.60 10.55
C ALA A 100 -38.80 24.60 9.55
N ARG A 101 -38.59 24.23 8.28
CA ARG A 101 -38.24 25.19 7.23
C ARG A 101 -39.43 26.14 7.12
N PRO A 102 -39.34 27.39 7.61
CA PRO A 102 -40.44 28.32 7.46
C PRO A 102 -40.63 28.46 5.96
N CYS A 103 -41.88 28.51 5.50
CA CYS A 103 -42.17 29.10 4.20
C CYS A 103 -41.49 30.47 4.20
N ALA A 104 -40.27 30.57 3.67
CA ALA A 104 -39.58 31.83 3.48
C ALA A 104 -40.53 32.62 2.59
N PRO A 105 -41.16 33.67 3.12
CA PRO A 105 -42.29 34.22 2.44
C PRO A 105 -41.77 34.89 1.17
N ARG A 106 -42.52 34.75 0.07
CA ARG A 106 -42.44 35.58 -1.14
C ARG A 106 -42.57 37.10 -0.88
N ARG A 107 -42.51 37.57 0.37
CA ARG A 107 -42.78 38.94 0.83
C ARG A 107 -41.68 39.96 0.51
N ARG A 108 -40.58 39.58 -0.15
CA ARG A 108 -39.62 40.57 -0.70
C ARG A 108 -39.93 40.99 -2.15
N ALA A 109 -40.91 40.40 -2.82
CA ALA A 109 -41.30 40.79 -4.19
C ALA A 109 -42.56 41.69 -4.28
N ASP A 110 -43.31 41.89 -3.18
CA ASP A 110 -44.57 42.67 -3.21
C ASP A 110 -44.44 44.13 -2.70
N HIS A 111 -43.31 44.51 -2.08
CA HIS A 111 -43.14 45.90 -1.61
C HIS A 111 -42.64 46.88 -2.68
N GLU A 112 -42.18 46.40 -3.85
CA GLU A 112 -41.79 47.27 -4.98
C GLU A 112 -42.93 47.64 -5.94
N ARG A 113 -44.15 47.07 -5.77
CA ARG A 113 -45.32 47.46 -6.57
C ARG A 113 -46.24 48.51 -5.93
N ARG A 114 -45.94 48.99 -4.72
CA ARG A 114 -46.71 50.05 -4.03
C ARG A 114 -45.93 51.35 -3.81
N GLY A 115 -44.93 51.60 -4.65
CA GLY A 115 -44.07 52.80 -4.62
C GLY A 115 -44.17 53.72 -5.84
N LEU A 116 -45.05 53.47 -6.80
CA LEU A 116 -45.37 54.44 -7.84
C LEU A 116 -46.51 55.34 -7.37
N VAL A 117 -46.06 56.42 -6.75
CA VAL A 117 -46.74 57.65 -6.37
C VAL A 117 -47.89 57.98 -7.34
N CYS A 118 -49.12 57.99 -6.80
CA CYS A 118 -50.21 58.81 -7.31
C CYS A 118 -49.78 60.28 -7.18
N ARG A 119 -49.08 60.80 -8.19
CA ARG A 119 -48.88 62.23 -8.35
C ARG A 119 -50.15 62.76 -9.03
N ARG A 120 -50.76 63.80 -8.44
CA ARG A 120 -51.47 64.90 -9.14
C ARG A 120 -53.01 64.99 -9.13
N CYS A 121 -53.72 64.29 -8.23
CA CYS A 121 -55.08 64.71 -7.84
C CYS A 121 -55.02 65.68 -6.66
N THR A 122 -54.74 66.95 -6.93
CA THR A 122 -55.17 68.13 -6.13
C THR A 122 -54.83 69.37 -6.97
N ALA A 123 -55.65 69.56 -8.00
CA ALA A 123 -55.95 70.85 -8.62
C ALA A 123 -57.48 70.88 -8.77
#